data_AF-A0A9D8SDH4-F1
#
_entry.id   AF-A0A9D8SDH4-F1
#
_cell.length_a   1.000
_cell.length_b   1.000
_cell.length_c   1.000
_cell.angle_alpha   90.00
_cell.angle_beta   90.00
_cell.angle_gamma   90.00
#
_symmetry.space_group_name_H-M   'P 1'
#
loop_
_entity.id
_entity.type
_entity.pdbx_description
1 polymer ?
#
loop_
_entity_poly.entity_id
_entity_poly.type
_entity_poly.pdbx_seq_one_letter_code
_entity_poly.pdbx_strand_id
1 'polypeptide(L)'
;MRKIIVRPTSSGLWQVEGGGFGDLMRRARECEQWAQAADIRFEGVQRLLDAIPDEDVLLDWNDRDTRAAMELIYASASDHLSVGEVEVAAALWENLLAMDEEDHMSVNILLAICYVELEDYDCLEESMFDISPNIPEYHLLSLWAEYRRTGGVDRDALRTLRTRHKEWFAELTAAEHPADEAYLADSRSERPSPRTEARELWFATSSVWERNSDFLETISKA
;
A
#
# COMPACT_ATOMS: atom_id res chain seq x y z
N MET A 1 17.01 -18.88 -17.02
CA MET A 1 16.00 -17.85 -16.64
C MET A 1 14.82 -17.96 -17.59
N ARG A 2 13.57 -17.89 -17.09
CA ARG A 2 12.37 -17.89 -17.96
C ARG A 2 12.22 -16.50 -18.59
N LYS A 3 12.03 -16.43 -19.92
CA LYS A 3 11.75 -15.18 -20.64
C LYS A 3 10.41 -14.62 -20.14
N ILE A 4 10.33 -13.30 -19.96
CA ILE A 4 9.09 -12.58 -19.69
C ILE A 4 8.58 -12.05 -21.03
N ILE A 5 7.30 -12.22 -21.30
CA ILE A 5 6.64 -11.74 -22.51
C ILE A 5 5.38 -10.99 -22.07
N VAL A 6 5.27 -9.73 -22.47
CA VAL A 6 4.09 -8.90 -22.24
C VAL A 6 3.39 -8.73 -23.58
N ARG A 7 2.13 -9.13 -23.69
CA ARG A 7 1.40 -9.12 -24.97
C ARG A 7 -0.04 -8.66 -24.86
N PRO A 8 -0.58 -7.95 -25.87
CA PRO A 8 -1.97 -7.54 -25.87
C PRO A 8 -2.88 -8.74 -26.10
N THR A 9 -4.07 -8.67 -25.50
CA THR A 9 -5.17 -9.60 -25.70
C THR A 9 -6.22 -9.02 -26.64
N SER A 10 -7.23 -9.82 -26.99
CA SER A 10 -8.35 -9.34 -27.81
C SER A 10 -9.25 -8.33 -27.10
N SER A 11 -9.18 -8.19 -25.77
CA SER A 11 -9.97 -7.21 -25.01
C SER A 11 -9.32 -5.82 -24.96
N GLY A 12 -8.06 -5.69 -25.41
CA GLY A 12 -7.27 -4.48 -25.26
C GLY A 12 -6.43 -4.43 -23.97
N LEU A 13 -6.64 -5.36 -23.04
CA LEU A 13 -5.75 -5.58 -21.89
C LEU A 13 -4.50 -6.35 -22.29
N TRP A 14 -3.48 -6.31 -21.45
CA TRP A 14 -2.20 -6.99 -21.65
C TRP A 14 -1.99 -8.11 -20.64
N GLN A 15 -1.38 -9.20 -21.09
CA GLN A 15 -1.05 -10.34 -20.24
C GLN A 15 0.47 -10.52 -20.15
N VAL A 16 0.92 -10.83 -18.95
CA VAL A 16 2.29 -11.15 -18.62
C VAL A 16 2.45 -12.67 -18.60
N GLU A 17 3.33 -13.17 -19.45
CA GLU A 17 3.61 -14.59 -19.59
C GLU A 17 5.06 -14.93 -19.29
N GLY A 18 5.26 -16.10 -18.70
CA GLY A 18 6.58 -16.51 -18.24
C GLY A 18 6.94 -15.80 -16.93
N GLY A 19 8.22 -15.51 -16.71
CA GLY A 19 8.69 -14.90 -15.45
C GLY A 19 8.68 -15.83 -14.23
N GLY A 20 7.62 -16.62 -14.04
CA GLY A 20 7.42 -17.51 -12.89
C GLY A 20 7.14 -16.75 -11.60
N PHE A 21 6.38 -15.65 -11.66
CA PHE A 21 6.16 -14.74 -10.54
C PHE A 21 5.45 -15.39 -9.35
N GLY A 22 4.48 -16.28 -9.60
CA GLY A 22 3.88 -17.09 -8.52
C GLY A 22 4.89 -18.00 -7.81
N ASP A 23 5.81 -18.64 -8.56
CA ASP A 23 6.89 -19.45 -7.98
C ASP A 23 7.91 -18.58 -7.21
N LEU A 24 8.20 -17.39 -7.72
CA LEU A 24 9.07 -16.41 -7.08
C LEU A 24 8.48 -15.94 -5.75
N MET A 25 7.20 -15.57 -5.73
CA MET A 25 6.49 -15.18 -4.50
C MET A 25 6.40 -16.31 -3.49
N ARG A 26 6.28 -17.57 -3.93
CA ARG A 26 6.39 -18.73 -3.04
C ARG A 26 7.79 -18.86 -2.43
N ARG A 27 8.85 -18.73 -3.25
CA ARG A 27 10.23 -18.78 -2.77
C ARG A 27 10.57 -17.64 -1.80
N ALA A 28 10.09 -16.43 -2.05
CA ALA A 28 10.26 -15.30 -1.14
C ALA A 28 9.61 -15.59 0.22
N ARG A 29 8.42 -16.22 0.26
CA ARG A 29 7.75 -16.66 1.50
C ARG A 29 8.49 -17.77 2.25
N GLU A 30 9.29 -18.57 1.55
CA GLU A 30 10.10 -19.65 2.14
C GLU A 30 11.43 -19.15 2.72
N CYS A 31 11.79 -17.87 2.53
CA CYS A 31 13.02 -17.31 3.08
C CYS A 31 12.90 -17.08 4.59
N GLU A 32 13.92 -17.49 5.34
CA GLU A 32 14.00 -17.23 6.79
C GLU A 32 14.34 -15.77 7.11
N GLN A 33 15.03 -15.09 6.19
CA GLN A 33 15.42 -13.69 6.34
C GLN A 33 14.55 -12.79 5.46
N TRP A 34 13.92 -11.80 6.08
CA TRP A 34 13.06 -10.84 5.37
C TRP A 34 13.82 -10.09 4.27
N ALA A 35 15.05 -9.63 4.54
CA ALA A 35 15.85 -8.91 3.54
C ALA A 35 16.08 -9.75 2.27
N GLN A 36 16.36 -11.05 2.42
CA GLN A 36 16.48 -11.95 1.28
C GLN A 36 15.15 -12.11 0.52
N ALA A 37 14.02 -12.14 1.23
CA ALA A 37 12.71 -12.20 0.59
C ALA A 37 12.40 -10.91 -0.21
N ALA A 38 12.76 -9.75 0.35
CA ALA A 38 12.62 -8.44 -0.29
C ALA A 38 13.51 -8.34 -1.53
N ASP A 39 14.78 -8.73 -1.45
CA ASP A 39 15.70 -8.75 -2.60
C ASP A 39 15.16 -9.62 -3.75
N ILE A 40 14.65 -10.82 -3.42
CA ILE A 40 14.02 -11.70 -4.43
C ILE A 40 12.83 -11.03 -5.10
N ARG A 41 12.00 -10.32 -4.33
CA ARG A 41 10.84 -9.61 -4.88
C ARG A 41 11.27 -8.46 -5.77
N PHE A 42 12.20 -7.62 -5.29
CA PHE A 42 12.68 -6.46 -6.03
C PHE A 42 13.40 -6.83 -7.32
N GLU A 43 14.28 -7.84 -7.31
CA GLU A 43 14.88 -8.38 -8.55
C GLU A 43 13.82 -8.89 -9.54
N GLY A 44 12.73 -9.46 -9.01
CA GLY A 44 11.59 -9.90 -9.80
C GLY A 44 10.84 -8.73 -10.44
N VAL A 45 10.61 -7.66 -9.69
CA VAL A 45 9.98 -6.41 -10.16
C VAL A 45 10.83 -5.73 -11.21
N GLN A 46 12.14 -5.57 -11.00
CA GLN A 46 13.03 -4.95 -11.98
C GLN A 46 12.95 -5.67 -13.33
N ARG A 47 12.98 -7.02 -13.32
CA ARG A 47 12.85 -7.82 -14.53
C ARG A 47 11.47 -7.71 -15.19
N LEU A 48 10.42 -7.50 -14.40
CA LEU A 48 9.07 -7.27 -14.91
C LEU A 48 9.00 -5.91 -15.59
N LEU A 49 9.41 -4.83 -14.90
CA LEU A 49 9.40 -3.47 -15.44
C LEU A 49 10.28 -3.34 -16.68
N ASP A 50 11.45 -3.98 -16.73
CA ASP A 50 12.30 -4.06 -17.94
C ASP A 50 11.61 -4.73 -19.15
N ALA A 51 10.55 -5.52 -18.90
CA ALA A 51 9.80 -6.22 -19.93
C ALA A 51 8.47 -5.53 -20.29
N ILE A 52 8.00 -4.59 -19.46
CA ILE A 52 6.84 -3.76 -19.77
C ILE A 52 7.22 -2.77 -20.88
N PRO A 53 6.40 -2.61 -21.92
CA PRO A 53 6.63 -1.60 -22.95
C PRO A 53 6.64 -0.17 -22.38
N ASP A 54 7.35 0.76 -23.02
CA ASP A 54 7.37 2.19 -22.65
C ASP A 54 6.02 2.92 -22.92
N GLU A 55 5.01 2.21 -23.45
CA GLU A 55 3.65 2.73 -23.65
C GLU A 55 2.75 2.35 -22.47
N ASP A 56 1.74 3.16 -22.18
CA ASP A 56 0.79 2.86 -21.11
C ASP A 56 0.03 1.57 -21.42
N VAL A 57 0.24 0.54 -20.59
CA VAL A 57 -0.39 -0.78 -20.73
C VAL A 57 -1.28 -1.07 -19.53
N LEU A 58 -2.52 -1.46 -19.79
CA LEU A 58 -3.43 -1.97 -18.77
C LEU A 58 -3.31 -3.49 -18.69
N LEU A 59 -2.95 -4.00 -17.51
CA LEU A 59 -2.73 -5.42 -17.27
C LEU A 59 -4.05 -6.14 -16.93
N ASP A 60 -4.20 -7.36 -17.42
CA ASP A 60 -5.36 -8.21 -17.17
C ASP A 60 -5.30 -8.85 -15.77
N TRP A 61 -5.96 -8.24 -14.79
CA TRP A 61 -6.08 -8.76 -13.43
C TRP A 61 -6.69 -10.18 -13.35
N ASN A 62 -7.54 -10.56 -14.31
CA ASN A 62 -8.18 -11.86 -14.29
C ASN A 62 -7.23 -12.98 -14.76
N ASP A 63 -6.15 -12.64 -15.46
CA ASP A 63 -5.10 -13.60 -15.77
C ASP A 63 -4.22 -13.86 -14.54
N ARG A 64 -3.98 -15.15 -14.26
CA ARG A 64 -3.30 -15.58 -13.03
C ARG A 64 -1.85 -15.13 -12.97
N ASP A 65 -1.11 -15.24 -14.08
CA ASP A 65 0.31 -14.94 -14.10
C ASP A 65 0.52 -13.41 -14.09
N THR A 66 -0.36 -12.68 -14.77
CA THR A 66 -0.45 -11.22 -14.76
C THR A 66 -0.77 -10.68 -13.37
N ARG A 67 -1.79 -11.23 -12.70
CA ARG A 67 -2.08 -10.88 -11.31
C ARG A 67 -0.90 -11.15 -10.38
N ALA A 68 -0.23 -12.29 -10.52
CA ALA A 68 0.95 -12.60 -9.70
C ALA A 68 2.12 -11.62 -9.95
N ALA A 69 2.22 -11.04 -11.15
CA ALA A 69 3.19 -10.00 -11.48
C ALA A 69 2.83 -8.66 -10.80
N MET A 70 1.56 -8.29 -10.78
CA MET A 70 1.08 -7.09 -10.07
C MET A 70 1.20 -7.21 -8.55
N GLU A 71 0.78 -8.35 -7.98
CA GLU A 71 0.98 -8.68 -6.55
C GLU A 71 2.46 -8.62 -6.13
N LEU A 72 3.37 -8.92 -7.05
CA LEU A 72 4.81 -8.82 -6.82
C LEU A 72 5.27 -7.36 -6.73
N ILE A 73 4.78 -6.46 -7.59
CA ILE A 73 5.06 -5.02 -7.50
C ILE A 73 4.55 -4.49 -6.17
N TYR A 74 3.30 -4.79 -5.82
CA TYR A 74 2.70 -4.39 -4.55
C TYR A 74 3.55 -4.83 -3.36
N ALA A 75 3.92 -6.12 -3.30
CA ALA A 75 4.70 -6.64 -2.18
C ALA A 75 6.10 -6.05 -2.09
N SER A 76 6.74 -5.76 -3.23
CA SER A 76 8.05 -5.09 -3.25
C SER A 76 7.95 -3.64 -2.76
N ALA A 77 6.91 -2.90 -3.17
CA ALA A 77 6.67 -1.54 -2.68
C ALA A 77 6.44 -1.52 -1.17
N SER A 78 5.65 -2.46 -0.63
CA SER A 78 5.47 -2.63 0.81
C SER A 78 6.79 -2.89 1.54
N ASP A 79 7.72 -3.65 0.94
CA ASP A 79 9.02 -3.89 1.55
C ASP A 79 9.84 -2.60 1.67
N HIS A 80 9.88 -1.81 0.60
CA HIS A 80 10.59 -0.52 0.58
C HIS A 80 9.98 0.46 1.58
N LEU A 81 8.64 0.56 1.64
CA LEU A 81 7.99 1.40 2.64
C LEU A 81 8.35 0.94 4.06
N SER A 82 8.38 -0.37 4.31
CA SER A 82 8.67 -0.93 5.65
C SER A 82 10.08 -0.56 6.16
N VAL A 83 11.05 -0.34 5.27
CA VAL A 83 12.40 0.15 5.64
C VAL A 83 12.56 1.67 5.49
N GLY A 84 11.48 2.35 5.12
CA GLY A 84 11.40 3.79 5.04
C GLY A 84 11.87 4.40 3.73
N GLU A 85 12.06 3.60 2.68
CA GLU A 85 12.36 4.04 1.31
C GLU A 85 11.07 4.46 0.60
N VAL A 86 10.51 5.60 1.03
CA VAL A 86 9.18 6.09 0.62
C VAL A 86 9.15 6.39 -0.88
N GLU A 87 10.20 7.01 -1.42
CA GLU A 87 10.30 7.35 -2.85
C GLU A 87 10.23 6.10 -3.74
N VAL A 88 10.89 5.02 -3.32
CA VAL A 88 10.88 3.76 -4.08
C VAL A 88 9.53 3.07 -3.97
N ALA A 89 8.93 3.06 -2.78
CA ALA A 89 7.59 2.52 -2.58
C ALA A 89 6.54 3.26 -3.43
N ALA A 90 6.57 4.60 -3.42
CA ALA A 90 5.68 5.44 -4.22
C ALA A 90 5.84 5.13 -5.71
N ALA A 91 7.06 5.16 -6.24
CA ALA A 91 7.31 4.89 -7.66
C ALA A 91 6.83 3.50 -8.09
N LEU A 92 6.97 2.47 -7.24
CA LEU A 92 6.49 1.13 -7.55
C LEU A 92 4.96 1.04 -7.55
N TRP A 93 4.29 1.67 -6.58
CA TRP A 93 2.83 1.70 -6.55
C TRP A 93 2.22 2.60 -7.65
N GLU A 94 2.89 3.69 -8.04
CA GLU A 94 2.51 4.51 -9.21
C GLU A 94 2.55 3.68 -10.50
N ASN A 95 3.64 2.93 -10.72
CA ASN A 95 3.75 2.01 -11.85
C ASN A 95 2.62 0.97 -11.83
N LEU A 96 2.28 0.44 -10.64
CA LEU A 96 1.20 -0.51 -10.49
C LEU A 96 -0.16 0.10 -10.78
N LEU A 97 -0.46 1.31 -10.29
CA LEU A 97 -1.72 2.00 -10.54
C LEU A 97 -1.87 2.37 -12.03
N ALA A 98 -0.77 2.74 -12.70
CA ALA A 98 -0.76 2.95 -14.15
C ALA A 98 -1.08 1.67 -14.94
N MET A 99 -0.74 0.50 -14.39
CA MET A 99 -1.03 -0.81 -14.99
C MET A 99 -2.41 -1.36 -14.60
N ASP A 100 -2.99 -0.91 -13.50
CA ASP A 100 -4.23 -1.38 -12.91
C ASP A 100 -5.13 -0.20 -12.52
N GLU A 101 -5.83 0.38 -13.50
CA GLU A 101 -6.73 1.53 -13.31
C GLU A 101 -7.86 1.24 -12.32
N GLU A 102 -8.29 -0.01 -12.20
CA GLU A 102 -9.36 -0.40 -11.25
C GLU A 102 -8.88 -0.48 -9.79
N ASP A 103 -7.57 -0.30 -9.55
CA ASP A 103 -6.93 -0.35 -8.24
C ASP A 103 -7.36 -1.57 -7.41
N HIS A 104 -7.21 -2.78 -7.98
CA HIS A 104 -7.67 -4.01 -7.36
C HIS A 104 -7.01 -4.29 -6.00
N MET A 105 -5.83 -3.71 -5.74
CA MET A 105 -5.10 -3.84 -4.48
C MET A 105 -5.22 -2.62 -3.57
N SER A 106 -6.05 -1.64 -3.93
CA SER A 106 -6.31 -0.43 -3.15
C SER A 106 -5.03 0.34 -2.78
N VAL A 107 -4.07 0.43 -3.71
CA VAL A 107 -2.77 1.07 -3.54
C VAL A 107 -2.89 2.58 -3.37
N ASN A 108 -3.98 3.19 -3.83
CA ASN A 108 -4.17 4.65 -3.78
C ASN A 108 -4.09 5.19 -2.33
N ILE A 109 -4.57 4.44 -1.33
CA ILE A 109 -4.43 4.83 0.08
C ILE A 109 -2.95 4.89 0.52
N LEU A 110 -2.16 3.88 0.14
CA LEU A 110 -0.75 3.80 0.51
C LEU A 110 0.09 4.84 -0.24
N LEU A 111 -0.24 5.10 -1.52
CA LEU A 111 0.32 6.21 -2.29
C LEU A 111 0.04 7.56 -1.65
N ALA A 112 -1.21 7.83 -1.26
CA ALA A 112 -1.56 9.08 -0.60
C ALA A 112 -0.79 9.28 0.71
N ILE A 113 -0.51 8.22 1.48
CA ILE A 113 0.37 8.30 2.66
C ILE A 113 1.80 8.67 2.24
N CYS A 114 2.32 8.05 1.18
CA CYS A 114 3.65 8.35 0.65
C CYS A 114 3.75 9.80 0.15
N TYR A 115 2.74 10.31 -0.57
CA TYR A 115 2.72 11.69 -1.04
C TYR A 115 2.77 12.69 0.12
N VAL A 116 2.08 12.43 1.22
CA VAL A 116 2.21 13.28 2.42
C VAL A 116 3.63 13.22 3.00
N GLU A 117 4.25 12.02 3.08
CA GLU A 117 5.64 11.88 3.55
C GLU A 117 6.65 12.63 2.67
N LEU A 118 6.44 12.59 1.35
CA LEU A 118 7.27 13.24 0.34
C LEU A 118 6.96 14.73 0.18
N GLU A 119 5.94 15.23 0.88
CA GLU A 119 5.41 16.59 0.76
C GLU A 119 4.94 16.93 -0.67
N ASP A 120 4.56 15.90 -1.44
CA ASP A 120 3.98 16.02 -2.77
C ASP A 120 2.46 16.22 -2.68
N TYR A 121 2.08 17.45 -2.41
CA TYR A 121 0.68 17.78 -2.19
C TYR A 121 -0.16 17.85 -3.48
N ASP A 122 0.48 18.03 -4.64
CA ASP A 122 -0.21 18.02 -5.92
C ASP A 122 -0.71 16.60 -6.22
N CYS A 123 0.17 15.60 -6.09
CA CYS A 123 -0.21 14.19 -6.23
C CYS A 123 -1.19 13.73 -5.13
N LEU A 124 -1.03 14.22 -3.89
CA LEU A 124 -2.00 13.95 -2.84
C LEU A 124 -3.40 14.46 -3.19
N GLU A 125 -3.52 15.68 -3.70
CA GLU A 125 -4.82 16.27 -4.07
C GLU A 125 -5.49 15.45 -5.17
N GLU A 126 -4.73 14.99 -6.16
CA GLU A 126 -5.21 14.08 -7.21
C GLU A 126 -5.71 12.75 -6.61
N SER A 127 -4.90 12.07 -5.80
CA SER A 127 -5.31 10.83 -5.11
C SER A 127 -6.56 11.00 -4.25
N MET A 128 -6.67 12.11 -3.52
CA MET A 128 -7.78 12.37 -2.61
C MET A 128 -9.13 12.54 -3.34
N PHE A 129 -9.16 12.81 -4.65
CA PHE A 129 -10.41 12.81 -5.42
C PHE A 129 -11.02 11.42 -5.59
N ASP A 130 -10.20 10.39 -5.65
CA ASP A 130 -10.63 9.00 -5.82
C ASP A 130 -10.92 8.31 -4.49
N ILE A 131 -10.53 8.93 -3.37
CA ILE A 131 -10.75 8.41 -2.02
C ILE A 131 -12.06 8.96 -1.45
N SER A 132 -12.97 8.06 -1.07
CA SER A 132 -14.26 8.45 -0.49
C SER A 132 -14.09 9.26 0.81
N PRO A 133 -14.76 10.42 0.96
CA PRO A 133 -14.67 11.21 2.19
C PRO A 133 -15.43 10.60 3.40
N ASN A 134 -16.01 9.41 3.24
CA ASN A 134 -16.77 8.72 4.28
C ASN A 134 -16.03 7.53 4.91
N ILE A 135 -14.82 7.22 4.43
CA ILE A 135 -14.00 6.12 4.96
C ILE A 135 -12.93 6.67 5.91
N PRO A 136 -12.49 5.89 6.92
CA PRO A 136 -11.54 6.36 7.92
C PRO A 136 -10.18 6.80 7.35
N GLU A 137 -9.73 6.17 6.27
CA GLU A 137 -8.46 6.45 5.59
C GLU A 137 -8.40 7.89 5.08
N TYR A 138 -9.51 8.41 4.53
CA TYR A 138 -9.59 9.81 4.09
C TYR A 138 -9.33 10.78 5.25
N HIS A 139 -9.92 10.49 6.41
CA HIS A 139 -9.75 11.33 7.60
C HIS A 139 -8.36 11.18 8.22
N LEU A 140 -7.76 9.98 8.14
CA LEU A 140 -6.37 9.77 8.52
C LEU A 140 -5.42 10.58 7.63
N LEU A 141 -5.60 10.51 6.30
CA LEU A 141 -4.83 11.28 5.33
C LEU A 141 -4.98 12.78 5.54
N SER A 142 -6.20 13.26 5.80
CA SER A 142 -6.44 14.68 6.11
C SER A 142 -5.70 15.14 7.38
N LEU A 143 -5.72 14.33 8.44
CA LEU A 143 -4.96 14.61 9.66
C LEU A 143 -3.47 14.61 9.41
N TRP A 144 -3.00 13.60 8.66
CA TRP A 144 -1.60 13.41 8.39
C TRP A 144 -1.03 14.57 7.56
N ALA A 145 -1.75 14.95 6.50
CA ALA A 145 -1.41 16.07 5.64
C ALA A 145 -1.38 17.41 6.39
N GLU A 146 -2.40 17.70 7.21
CA GLU A 146 -2.43 18.94 8.00
C GLU A 146 -1.27 19.00 8.98
N TYR A 147 -0.98 17.89 9.68
CA TYR A 147 0.14 17.83 10.60
C TYR A 147 1.47 18.05 9.88
N ARG A 148 1.72 17.39 8.74
CA ARG A 148 2.99 17.59 8.00
C ARG A 148 3.13 18.98 7.43
N ARG A 149 2.03 19.58 6.96
CA ARG A 149 2.07 20.90 6.34
C ARG A 149 2.24 22.04 7.36
N THR A 150 1.62 21.93 8.54
CA THR A 150 1.51 23.07 9.47
C THR A 150 2.01 22.77 10.88
N GLY A 151 2.26 21.50 11.23
CA GLY A 151 2.41 21.03 12.61
C GLY A 151 1.10 21.04 13.41
N GLY A 152 -0.01 21.36 12.74
CA GLY A 152 -1.35 21.48 13.32
C GLY A 152 -2.12 20.16 13.34
N VAL A 153 -3.43 20.28 13.56
CA VAL A 153 -4.35 19.14 13.56
C VAL A 153 -5.65 19.58 12.91
N ASP A 154 -6.09 18.86 11.89
CA ASP A 154 -7.43 19.00 11.35
C ASP A 154 -8.45 18.53 12.42
N ARG A 155 -9.12 19.51 13.04
CA ARG A 155 -10.07 19.26 14.14
C ARG A 155 -11.32 18.52 13.68
N ASP A 156 -11.74 18.70 12.44
CA ASP A 156 -12.93 18.07 11.91
C ASP A 156 -12.64 16.61 11.54
N ALA A 157 -11.50 16.33 10.90
CA ALA A 157 -11.03 14.97 10.64
C ALA A 157 -10.80 14.20 11.95
N LEU A 158 -10.14 14.82 12.94
CA LEU A 158 -9.91 14.20 14.26
C LEU A 158 -11.22 13.87 14.96
N ARG A 159 -12.18 14.80 14.95
CA ARG A 159 -13.51 14.56 15.53
C ARG A 159 -14.21 13.40 14.84
N THR A 160 -14.14 13.32 13.52
CA THR A 160 -14.78 12.25 12.76
C THR A 160 -14.16 10.89 13.07
N LEU A 161 -12.83 10.77 13.09
CA LEU A 161 -12.15 9.54 13.49
C LEU A 161 -12.53 9.13 14.93
N ARG A 162 -12.50 10.05 15.89
CA ARG A 162 -12.87 9.77 17.29
C ARG A 162 -14.34 9.43 17.53
N THR A 163 -15.24 9.73 16.59
CA THR A 163 -16.69 9.56 16.81
C THR A 163 -17.31 8.52 15.89
N ARG A 164 -16.99 8.54 14.59
CA ARG A 164 -17.55 7.63 13.58
C ARG A 164 -16.66 6.42 13.29
N HIS A 165 -15.35 6.54 13.49
CA HIS A 165 -14.38 5.47 13.20
C HIS A 165 -13.51 5.18 14.43
N LYS A 166 -14.16 4.90 15.56
CA LYS A 166 -13.52 4.83 16.88
C LYS A 166 -12.45 3.75 16.94
N GLU A 167 -12.71 2.61 16.31
CA GLU A 167 -11.80 1.48 16.21
C GLU A 167 -10.51 1.87 15.49
N TRP A 168 -10.63 2.67 14.41
CA TRP A 168 -9.50 3.20 13.66
C TRP A 168 -8.66 4.17 14.49
N PHE A 169 -9.30 5.12 15.19
CA PHE A 169 -8.58 6.04 16.08
C PHE A 169 -7.90 5.28 17.24
N ALA A 170 -8.56 4.26 17.78
CA ALA A 170 -8.04 3.45 18.87
C ALA A 170 -6.83 2.61 18.44
N GLU A 171 -6.84 2.03 17.23
CA GLU A 171 -5.67 1.36 16.68
C GLU A 171 -4.56 2.36 16.39
N LEU A 172 -4.83 3.46 15.67
CA LEU A 172 -3.80 4.46 15.33
C LEU A 172 -3.01 4.99 16.54
N THR A 173 -3.68 5.13 17.69
CA THR A 173 -3.07 5.64 18.94
C THR A 173 -2.77 4.54 19.97
N ALA A 174 -2.86 3.27 19.59
CA ALA A 174 -2.51 2.16 20.47
C ALA A 174 -1.01 2.16 20.79
N ALA A 175 -0.67 1.73 22.01
CA ALA A 175 0.73 1.55 22.39
C ALA A 175 1.35 0.28 21.78
N GLU A 176 0.51 -0.71 21.45
CA GLU A 176 0.93 -2.01 20.93
C GLU A 176 -0.09 -2.53 19.91
N HIS A 177 0.41 -3.23 18.89
CA HIS A 177 -0.38 -3.84 17.83
C HIS A 177 -0.07 -5.35 17.76
N PRO A 178 -0.68 -6.17 18.63
CA PRO A 178 -0.38 -7.59 18.66
C PRO A 178 -0.90 -8.30 17.39
N ALA A 179 -0.03 -9.07 16.74
CA ALA A 179 -0.39 -10.01 15.68
C ALA A 179 -0.79 -11.37 16.27
N ASP A 180 -1.78 -11.36 17.17
CA ASP A 180 -2.25 -12.55 17.89
C ASP A 180 -3.16 -13.46 17.04
N GLU A 181 -3.51 -14.62 17.57
CA GLU A 181 -4.35 -15.60 16.87
C GLU A 181 -5.74 -15.04 16.53
N ALA A 182 -6.28 -14.14 17.36
CA ALA A 182 -7.59 -13.53 17.10
C ALA A 182 -7.53 -12.56 15.91
N TYR A 183 -6.52 -11.71 15.85
CA TYR A 183 -6.26 -10.85 14.70
C TYR A 183 -5.98 -11.67 13.42
N LEU A 184 -5.16 -12.72 13.51
CA LEU A 184 -4.85 -13.59 12.38
C LEU A 184 -6.09 -14.37 11.88
N ALA A 185 -7.03 -14.69 12.76
CA ALA A 185 -8.29 -15.31 12.36
C ALA A 185 -9.24 -14.31 11.70
N ASP A 186 -9.34 -13.09 12.24
CA ASP A 186 -10.23 -12.04 11.72
C ASP A 186 -9.77 -11.48 10.37
N SER A 187 -8.46 -11.27 10.18
CA SER A 187 -7.84 -10.84 8.90
C SER A 187 -8.06 -11.83 7.76
N ARG A 188 -8.24 -13.12 8.07
CA ARG A 188 -8.52 -14.18 7.09
C ARG A 188 -10.01 -14.37 6.82
N SER A 189 -10.87 -13.62 7.50
CA SER A 189 -12.31 -13.70 7.28
C SER A 189 -12.70 -12.98 5.98
N GLU A 190 -13.89 -13.28 5.46
CA GLU A 190 -14.41 -12.59 4.25
C GLU A 190 -14.66 -11.10 4.49
N ARG A 191 -14.84 -10.69 5.75
CA ARG A 191 -15.13 -9.31 6.16
C ARG A 191 -14.41 -9.04 7.48
N PRO A 192 -13.11 -8.69 7.41
CA PRO A 192 -12.35 -8.29 8.59
C PRO A 192 -13.08 -7.19 9.37
N SER A 193 -12.90 -7.16 10.69
CA SER A 193 -13.45 -6.07 11.49
C SER A 193 -12.74 -4.74 11.18
N PRO A 194 -13.40 -3.58 11.39
CA PRO A 194 -12.76 -2.27 11.22
C PRO A 194 -11.47 -2.12 12.04
N ARG A 195 -11.37 -2.81 13.17
CA ARG A 195 -10.16 -2.85 14.00
C ARG A 195 -9.01 -3.57 13.30
N THR A 196 -9.30 -4.68 12.63
CA THR A 196 -8.32 -5.47 11.88
C THR A 196 -7.86 -4.71 10.65
N GLU A 197 -8.76 -4.10 9.90
CA GLU A 197 -8.43 -3.24 8.75
C GLU A 197 -7.51 -2.08 9.17
N ALA A 198 -7.85 -1.38 10.25
CA ALA A 198 -7.02 -0.30 10.79
C ALA A 198 -5.61 -0.79 11.19
N ARG A 199 -5.52 -1.98 11.77
CA ARG A 199 -4.24 -2.59 12.15
C ARG A 199 -3.42 -3.04 10.95
N GLU A 200 -4.06 -3.56 9.90
CA GLU A 200 -3.39 -3.92 8.65
C GLU A 200 -2.77 -2.68 8.00
N LEU A 201 -3.51 -1.57 7.92
CA LEU A 201 -2.96 -0.31 7.46
C LEU A 201 -1.81 0.15 8.35
N TRP A 202 -1.97 0.08 9.68
CA TRP A 202 -0.89 0.46 10.62
C TRP A 202 0.37 -0.37 10.38
N PHE A 203 0.27 -1.69 10.21
CA PHE A 203 1.44 -2.52 9.91
C PHE A 203 2.10 -2.14 8.58
N ALA A 204 1.30 -1.96 7.53
CA ALA A 204 1.78 -1.56 6.21
C ALA A 204 2.51 -0.21 6.23
N THR A 205 2.18 0.66 7.18
CA THR A 205 2.68 2.05 7.27
C THR A 205 3.43 2.32 8.57
N SER A 206 3.82 1.28 9.30
CA SER A 206 4.44 1.39 10.63
C SER A 206 5.69 2.27 10.64
N SER A 207 6.57 2.11 9.63
CA SER A 207 7.78 2.91 9.46
C SER A 207 7.50 4.41 9.35
N VAL A 208 6.34 4.80 8.81
CA VAL A 208 5.91 6.19 8.68
C VAL A 208 5.56 6.73 10.07
N TRP A 209 4.73 6.02 10.82
CA TRP A 209 4.30 6.47 12.15
C TRP A 209 5.42 6.45 13.19
N GLU A 210 6.30 5.46 13.13
CA GLU A 210 7.45 5.34 14.03
C GLU A 210 8.44 6.50 13.84
N ARG A 211 8.67 6.94 12.59
CA ARG A 211 9.50 8.11 12.29
C ARG A 211 8.83 9.43 12.68
N ASN A 212 7.51 9.45 12.73
CA ASN A 212 6.70 10.62 13.02
C ASN A 212 5.91 10.47 14.34
N SER A 213 6.52 9.90 15.39
CA SER A 213 5.83 9.60 16.65
C SER A 213 5.16 10.83 17.30
N ASP A 214 5.71 12.02 17.07
CA ASP A 214 5.17 13.30 17.56
C ASP A 214 3.76 13.58 17.02
N PHE A 215 3.42 13.08 15.83
CA PHE A 215 2.06 13.15 15.30
C PHE A 215 1.07 12.35 16.14
N LEU A 216 1.40 11.10 16.44
CA LEU A 216 0.57 10.23 17.28
C LEU A 216 0.36 10.84 18.67
N GLU A 217 1.42 11.41 19.24
CA GLU A 217 1.31 12.15 20.50
C GLU A 217 0.40 13.38 20.37
N THR A 218 0.54 14.14 19.29
CA THR A 218 -0.22 15.35 19.03
C THR A 218 -1.71 15.04 18.92
N ILE A 219 -2.10 14.08 18.09
CA ILE A 219 -3.51 13.71 17.91
C ILE A 219 -4.10 13.00 19.13
N SER A 220 -3.28 12.39 19.99
CA SER A 220 -3.73 11.80 21.26
C SER A 220 -4.05 12.88 22.31
N LYS A 221 -3.30 13.98 22.33
CA LYS A 221 -3.45 15.09 23.28
C LYS A 221 -4.44 16.17 22.83
N ALA A 222 -4.67 16.30 21.52
CA ALA A 222 -5.52 17.31 20.90
C ALA A 222 -6.99 17.18 21.29
#